data_AF-A0AAN6JYD6-F1
#
_entry.id   AF-A0AAN6JYD6-F1
#
_cell.length_a   1.000
_cell.length_b   1.000
_cell.length_c   1.000
_cell.angle_alpha   90.00
_cell.angle_beta   90.00
_cell.angle_gamma   90.00
#
_symmetry.space_group_name_H-M   'P 1'
#
loop_
_entity.id
_entity.type
_entity.pdbx_description
1 polymer ?
#
loop_
_entity_poly.entity_id
_entity_poly.type
_entity_poly.pdbx_seq_one_letter_code
_entity_poly.pdbx_strand_id
1 'polypeptide(L)'
;MSIFKRKTKGEKVATEKAKKESKADGKKPARADKPTQERHAQPYKPTHAAADAIRKPGAVNGSRHLSKNAASLGRRLWHCYRVVLFQRPPTFFSPDYATLSIDPTSPGPAAAFRELVADIANPGSAVDGDKIRMLSLASLSALSPAIWQAVLLAPAPSQISRSPWKSDFVELALHKWLRSHHDDIEPGARVLYHLINIALKINPAVLRSFAHSPVANTVGSLAAPDVECFQSGIVKWFRGRQGASATWNAEQLMDCAEAAGKLKSGIESDSNAVWTAIEHSAASPGIGINMVHVPYAVYYATLVLWCRAAVLDARNARSKQAHLTRGMYVLSGLDLRIASLLERALGRIQA
;
A
#
# COMPACT_ATOMS: atom_id res chain seq x y z
N MET A 1 44.78 22.41 37.00
CA MET A 1 45.40 22.24 35.67
C MET A 1 44.39 22.66 34.62
N SER A 2 44.58 23.88 34.12
CA SER A 2 43.86 24.50 33.01
C SER A 2 44.52 24.07 31.70
N ILE A 3 43.76 23.98 30.60
CA ILE A 3 44.09 24.38 29.21
C ILE A 3 42.95 23.85 28.31
N PHE A 4 41.98 24.70 27.98
CA PHE A 4 41.14 24.55 26.78
C PHE A 4 41.51 25.69 25.83
N LYS A 5 42.23 25.37 24.75
CA LYS A 5 42.51 26.30 23.64
C LYS A 5 41.29 26.32 22.70
N ARG A 6 40.53 27.42 22.73
CA ARG A 6 39.60 27.77 21.63
C ARG A 6 40.41 28.37 20.48
N LYS A 7 40.22 27.85 19.27
CA LYS A 7 40.66 28.49 18.01
C LYS A 7 39.49 29.20 17.33
N THR A 8 39.89 30.20 16.54
CA THR A 8 39.20 31.38 16.06
C THR A 8 38.42 31.21 14.76
N LYS A 9 37.28 31.91 14.73
CA LYS A 9 36.69 32.75 13.67
C LYS A 9 37.53 33.00 12.40
N GLY A 10 36.87 32.87 11.24
CA GLY A 10 37.18 33.46 9.93
C GLY A 10 35.99 33.13 9.00
N GLU A 11 35.05 34.04 8.72
CA GLU A 11 35.08 35.20 7.81
C GLU A 11 35.11 34.84 6.32
N LYS A 12 34.29 35.59 5.54
CA LYS A 12 34.22 35.71 4.06
C LYS A 12 33.39 34.63 3.33
N VAL A 13 32.55 34.90 2.33
CA VAL A 13 32.39 36.01 1.37
C VAL A 13 30.91 36.15 0.99
N ALA A 14 30.45 37.40 0.81
CA ALA A 14 29.23 37.76 0.10
C ALA A 14 29.52 37.94 -1.41
N THR A 15 28.64 37.49 -2.29
CA THR A 15 28.61 37.82 -3.74
C THR A 15 27.18 37.59 -4.21
N GLU A 16 26.38 38.65 -4.27
CA GLU A 16 26.08 39.46 -5.46
C GLU A 16 25.11 38.81 -6.48
N LYS A 17 23.90 39.38 -6.46
CA LYS A 17 23.01 39.73 -7.59
C LYS A 17 23.45 39.30 -9.00
N ALA A 18 22.57 38.57 -9.67
CA ALA A 18 22.29 38.82 -11.09
C ALA A 18 20.81 38.56 -11.39
N LYS A 19 20.09 39.66 -11.58
CA LYS A 19 18.73 39.79 -12.11
C LYS A 19 18.81 39.59 -13.63
N LYS A 20 18.02 38.69 -14.20
CA LYS A 20 17.71 38.76 -15.63
C LYS A 20 16.26 38.34 -15.90
N GLU A 21 15.45 39.37 -16.11
CA GLU A 21 14.15 39.32 -16.76
C GLU A 21 14.33 38.89 -18.21
N SER A 22 13.49 37.99 -18.70
CA SER A 22 13.14 37.92 -20.11
C SER A 22 11.69 37.49 -20.25
N LYS A 23 10.83 38.50 -20.49
CA LYS A 23 9.52 38.37 -21.13
C LYS A 23 9.70 37.73 -22.51
N ALA A 24 8.85 36.77 -22.85
CA ALA A 24 8.52 36.46 -24.23
C ALA A 24 7.05 36.04 -24.31
N ASP A 25 6.24 36.99 -24.78
CA ASP A 25 4.91 36.80 -25.35
C ASP A 25 4.94 35.81 -26.51
N GLY A 26 3.92 34.97 -26.63
CA GLY A 26 3.86 33.97 -27.69
C GLY A 26 2.52 33.26 -27.85
N LYS A 27 1.51 34.01 -28.33
CA LYS A 27 0.43 33.59 -29.23
C LYS A 27 -0.29 32.24 -28.97
N LYS A 28 -1.54 32.37 -28.49
CA LYS A 28 -2.65 31.43 -28.76
C LYS A 28 -2.92 31.32 -30.27
N PRO A 29 -3.23 30.11 -30.78
CA PRO A 29 -4.13 29.98 -31.92
C PRO A 29 -5.42 29.23 -31.57
N ALA A 30 -6.51 29.89 -31.97
CA ALA A 30 -7.75 29.39 -32.56
C ALA A 30 -8.33 28.04 -32.10
N ARG A 31 -9.48 28.20 -31.43
CA ARG A 31 -10.58 27.25 -31.23
C ARG A 31 -11.15 26.82 -32.59
N ALA A 32 -11.20 25.53 -32.86
CA ALA A 32 -11.93 24.96 -33.99
C ALA A 32 -13.29 24.44 -33.51
N ASP A 33 -14.35 25.00 -34.10
CA ASP A 33 -15.73 24.60 -33.91
C ASP A 33 -15.97 23.19 -34.44
N LYS A 34 -16.67 22.35 -33.66
CA LYS A 34 -17.22 21.07 -34.12
C LYS A 34 -18.73 21.20 -34.27
N PRO A 35 -19.31 20.71 -35.38
CA PRO A 35 -20.74 20.79 -35.64
C PRO A 35 -21.54 19.80 -34.78
N THR A 36 -22.63 20.34 -34.26
CA THR A 36 -23.75 19.65 -33.59
C THR A 36 -24.37 18.62 -34.53
N GLN A 37 -24.36 17.35 -34.13
CA GLN A 37 -25.13 16.29 -34.80
C GLN A 37 -26.30 15.90 -33.89
N GLU A 38 -27.47 16.49 -34.16
CA GLU A 38 -28.73 16.08 -33.56
C GLU A 38 -29.07 14.65 -34.00
N ARG A 39 -29.05 13.71 -33.04
CA ARG A 39 -29.67 12.39 -33.22
C ARG A 39 -31.00 12.39 -32.49
N HIS A 40 -32.08 12.35 -33.27
CA HIS A 40 -33.42 12.02 -32.80
C HIS A 40 -33.41 10.68 -32.06
N ALA A 41 -33.67 10.72 -30.75
CA ALA A 41 -33.98 9.54 -29.96
C ALA A 41 -35.49 9.30 -30.02
N GLN A 42 -35.90 8.17 -30.59
CA GLN A 42 -37.25 7.64 -30.48
C GLN A 42 -37.49 7.16 -29.02
N PRO A 43 -38.64 7.48 -28.41
CA PRO A 43 -38.97 7.01 -27.06
C PRO A 43 -39.32 5.52 -27.06
N TYR A 44 -38.47 4.72 -26.40
CA TYR A 44 -38.73 3.32 -26.12
C TYR A 44 -39.87 3.19 -25.09
N LYS A 45 -40.99 2.57 -25.48
CA LYS A 45 -42.08 2.18 -24.57
C LYS A 45 -41.77 0.80 -23.97
N PRO A 46 -41.60 0.66 -22.65
CA PRO A 46 -41.54 -0.65 -22.01
C PRO A 46 -42.92 -1.27 -22.00
N THR A 47 -43.08 -2.42 -22.64
CA THR A 47 -44.27 -3.26 -22.54
C THR A 47 -44.36 -3.84 -21.12
N HIS A 48 -45.41 -3.47 -20.41
CA HIS A 48 -45.85 -4.06 -19.15
C HIS A 48 -46.31 -5.50 -19.39
N ALA A 49 -45.41 -6.47 -19.28
CA ALA A 49 -45.78 -7.89 -19.24
C ALA A 49 -44.71 -8.73 -18.54
N ALA A 50 -44.53 -8.50 -17.23
CA ALA A 50 -43.92 -9.47 -16.29
C ALA A 50 -44.07 -8.94 -14.85
N ALA A 51 -45.30 -8.63 -14.45
CA ALA A 51 -45.62 -8.27 -13.07
C ALA A 51 -46.49 -9.38 -12.49
N ASP A 52 -45.94 -10.59 -12.33
CA ASP A 52 -46.47 -11.61 -11.42
C ASP A 52 -45.54 -12.83 -11.39
N ALA A 53 -44.59 -12.81 -10.44
CA ALA A 53 -44.01 -13.99 -9.78
C ALA A 53 -42.75 -13.59 -8.98
N ILE A 54 -42.91 -12.76 -7.94
CA ILE A 54 -41.89 -12.64 -6.90
C ILE A 54 -42.54 -13.03 -5.58
N ARG A 55 -42.53 -14.34 -5.30
CA ARG A 55 -42.70 -14.85 -3.93
C ARG A 55 -41.54 -14.28 -3.11
N LYS A 56 -41.86 -13.36 -2.19
CA LYS A 56 -40.90 -12.84 -1.21
C LYS A 56 -40.41 -14.01 -0.35
N PRO A 57 -39.11 -14.38 -0.37
CA PRO A 57 -38.58 -15.28 0.63
C PRO A 57 -38.71 -14.59 2.00
N GLY A 58 -39.18 -15.35 3.00
CA GLY A 58 -39.37 -14.86 4.36
C GLY A 58 -38.09 -14.17 4.86
N ALA A 59 -38.23 -12.95 5.35
CA ALA A 59 -37.13 -12.16 5.88
C ALA A 59 -36.60 -12.81 7.16
N VAL A 60 -35.57 -13.65 7.02
CA VAL A 60 -34.78 -14.13 8.16
C VAL A 60 -34.00 -12.93 8.71
N ASN A 61 -34.45 -12.39 9.84
CA ASN A 61 -33.91 -11.18 10.48
C ASN A 61 -32.43 -11.27 10.90
N GLY A 62 -31.79 -12.44 10.80
CA GLY A 62 -30.35 -12.63 11.07
C GLY A 62 -29.40 -12.06 10.01
N SER A 63 -29.85 -11.83 8.77
CA SER A 63 -28.97 -11.45 7.66
C SER A 63 -28.51 -9.97 7.69
N ARG A 64 -29.26 -9.08 8.36
CA ARG A 64 -28.96 -7.64 8.38
C ARG A 64 -27.72 -7.26 9.20
N HIS A 65 -27.36 -8.04 10.22
CA HIS A 65 -26.21 -7.71 11.08
C HIS A 65 -24.87 -8.11 10.46
N LEU A 66 -24.80 -9.26 9.78
CA LEU A 66 -23.59 -9.70 9.07
C LEU A 66 -23.22 -8.75 7.92
N SER A 67 -24.23 -8.26 7.18
CA SER A 67 -24.04 -7.31 6.08
C SER A 67 -23.39 -5.98 6.52
N LYS A 68 -23.74 -5.47 7.71
CA LYS A 68 -23.19 -4.21 8.23
C LYS A 68 -21.70 -4.31 8.59
N ASN A 69 -21.28 -5.45 9.16
CA ASN A 69 -19.88 -5.69 9.54
C ASN A 69 -18.98 -5.86 8.31
N ALA A 70 -19.46 -6.56 7.27
CA ALA A 70 -18.72 -6.69 6.02
C ALA A 70 -18.52 -5.34 5.31
N ALA A 71 -19.57 -4.50 5.29
CA ALA A 71 -19.50 -3.17 4.68
C ALA A 71 -18.53 -2.22 5.42
N SER A 72 -18.47 -2.29 6.75
CA SER A 72 -17.55 -1.46 7.55
C SER A 72 -16.10 -1.90 7.38
N LEU A 73 -15.82 -3.22 7.33
CA LEU A 73 -14.49 -3.76 7.02
C LEU A 73 -14.03 -3.33 5.62
N GLY A 74 -14.90 -3.47 4.61
CA GLY A 74 -14.60 -3.06 3.23
C GLY A 74 -14.24 -1.57 3.13
N ARG A 75 -14.94 -0.69 3.86
CA ARG A 75 -14.60 0.74 3.94
C ARG A 75 -13.23 0.98 4.56
N ARG A 76 -12.90 0.31 5.67
CA ARG A 76 -11.60 0.48 6.34
C ARG A 76 -10.43 0.01 5.48
N LEU A 77 -10.60 -1.13 4.82
CA LEU A 77 -9.66 -1.63 3.82
C LEU A 77 -9.46 -0.65 2.68
N TRP A 78 -10.55 -0.08 2.15
CA TRP A 78 -10.46 0.94 1.12
C TRP A 78 -9.64 2.17 1.56
N HIS A 79 -9.81 2.65 2.81
CA HIS A 79 -8.98 3.74 3.34
C HIS A 79 -7.50 3.35 3.41
N CYS A 80 -7.21 2.14 3.89
CA CYS A 80 -5.84 1.62 3.92
C CYS A 80 -5.24 1.56 2.50
N TYR A 81 -5.99 1.11 1.50
CA TYR A 81 -5.54 1.08 0.11
C TYR A 81 -5.28 2.47 -0.45
N ARG A 82 -6.13 3.45 -0.13
CA ARG A 82 -5.88 4.84 -0.52
C ARG A 82 -4.55 5.36 -0.01
N VAL A 83 -4.24 5.06 1.25
CA VAL A 83 -3.00 5.52 1.89
C VAL A 83 -1.80 4.75 1.36
N VAL A 84 -1.83 3.43 1.47
CA VAL A 84 -0.67 2.56 1.25
C VAL A 84 -0.38 2.37 -0.24
N LEU A 85 -1.42 2.20 -1.06
CA LEU A 85 -1.27 1.90 -2.49
C LEU A 85 -1.33 3.17 -3.35
N PHE A 86 -2.30 4.04 -3.08
CA PHE A 86 -2.53 5.20 -3.93
C PHE A 86 -1.80 6.45 -3.46
N GLN A 87 -1.15 6.42 -2.30
CA GLN A 87 -0.52 7.59 -1.68
C GLN A 87 -1.48 8.78 -1.65
N ARG A 88 -2.73 8.51 -1.27
CA ARG A 88 -3.78 9.50 -1.11
C ARG A 88 -4.13 9.62 0.36
N PRO A 89 -4.54 10.82 0.81
CA PRO A 89 -5.04 10.98 2.15
C PRO A 89 -6.19 10.01 2.40
N PRO A 90 -6.29 9.46 3.62
CA PRO A 90 -7.50 8.74 4.01
C PRO A 90 -8.65 9.72 3.87
N THR A 91 -9.71 9.33 3.18
CA THR A 91 -10.94 10.11 3.19
C THR A 91 -11.54 10.00 4.58
N PHE A 92 -11.29 11.00 5.44
CA PHE A 92 -11.80 11.08 6.82
C PHE A 92 -13.34 11.06 6.92
N PHE A 93 -14.06 11.00 5.81
CA PHE A 93 -15.52 11.04 5.71
C PHE A 93 -16.19 9.68 5.85
N SER A 94 -15.66 8.75 6.66
CA SER A 94 -16.51 7.64 7.09
C SER A 94 -17.24 8.09 8.36
N PRO A 95 -18.57 8.29 8.32
CA PRO A 95 -19.36 8.52 9.52
C PRO A 95 -19.20 7.38 10.54
N ASP A 96 -18.64 6.23 10.16
CA ASP A 96 -18.28 5.14 11.08
C ASP A 96 -17.14 5.52 12.04
N TYR A 97 -16.13 6.29 11.61
CA TYR A 97 -15.08 6.76 12.54
C TYR A 97 -15.62 7.85 13.48
N ALA A 98 -16.54 8.69 12.99
CA ALA A 98 -17.25 9.66 13.82
C ALA A 98 -18.21 8.95 14.81
N THR A 99 -18.97 7.93 14.38
CA THR A 99 -19.89 7.18 15.27
C THR A 99 -19.15 6.24 16.23
N LEU A 100 -17.97 5.75 15.86
CA LEU A 100 -17.02 5.19 16.83
C LEU A 100 -16.63 6.22 17.89
N SER A 101 -16.63 7.51 17.59
CA SER A 101 -16.29 8.58 18.53
C SER A 101 -17.48 9.13 19.33
N ILE A 102 -18.73 8.86 18.93
CA ILE A 102 -19.92 9.58 19.46
C ILE A 102 -20.57 8.87 20.65
N ASP A 103 -20.39 7.55 20.82
CA ASP A 103 -20.87 6.87 22.03
C ASP A 103 -19.79 5.95 22.64
N PRO A 104 -19.02 6.45 23.63
CA PRO A 104 -18.02 5.65 24.34
C PRO A 104 -18.65 4.57 25.22
N THR A 105 -19.97 4.61 25.45
CA THR A 105 -20.66 3.70 26.38
C THR A 105 -21.33 2.50 25.70
N SER A 106 -21.42 2.47 24.36
CA SER A 106 -22.06 1.34 23.67
C SER A 106 -21.18 0.07 23.71
N PRO A 107 -21.60 -1.01 24.41
CA PRO A 107 -20.87 -2.27 24.39
C PRO A 107 -20.99 -2.92 23.00
N GLY A 108 -19.90 -3.53 22.53
CA GLY A 108 -19.92 -4.34 21.30
C GLY A 108 -18.63 -4.32 20.48
N PRO A 109 -18.66 -4.90 19.26
CA PRO A 109 -17.49 -5.04 18.39
C PRO A 109 -16.82 -3.70 18.02
N ALA A 110 -17.61 -2.63 17.98
CA ALA A 110 -17.15 -1.27 17.76
C ALA A 110 -16.26 -0.76 18.91
N ALA A 111 -16.68 -0.97 20.16
CA ALA A 111 -15.90 -0.60 21.35
C ALA A 111 -14.61 -1.42 21.44
N ALA A 112 -14.71 -2.75 21.28
CA ALA A 112 -13.55 -3.64 21.27
C ALA A 112 -12.51 -3.24 20.21
N PHE A 113 -12.95 -2.81 19.03
CA PHE A 113 -12.06 -2.30 18.00
C PHE A 113 -11.37 -0.98 18.39
N ARG A 114 -12.08 -0.04 19.03
CA ARG A 114 -11.47 1.23 19.47
C ARG A 114 -10.42 1.03 20.54
N GLU A 115 -10.75 0.22 21.55
CA GLU A 115 -9.82 -0.19 22.59
C GLU A 115 -8.59 -0.82 21.95
N LEU A 116 -8.79 -1.75 21.02
CA LEU A 116 -7.69 -2.40 20.34
C LEU A 116 -6.79 -1.41 19.59
N VAL A 117 -7.36 -0.46 18.85
CA VAL A 117 -6.57 0.56 18.13
C VAL A 117 -5.82 1.47 19.10
N ALA A 118 -6.45 1.86 20.21
CA ALA A 118 -5.79 2.64 21.27
C ALA A 118 -4.65 1.85 21.91
N ASP A 119 -4.85 0.56 22.19
CA ASP A 119 -3.85 -0.32 22.76
C ASP A 119 -2.68 -0.51 21.80
N ILE A 120 -2.93 -0.72 20.51
CA ILE A 120 -1.87 -0.82 19.49
C ILE A 120 -1.07 0.50 19.40
N ALA A 121 -1.75 1.65 19.43
CA ALA A 121 -1.11 2.95 19.27
C ALA A 121 -0.38 3.46 20.53
N ASN A 122 -0.72 2.96 21.71
CA ASN A 122 -0.14 3.40 22.98
C ASN A 122 1.07 2.51 23.37
N PRO A 123 2.31 3.04 23.47
CA PRO A 123 3.49 2.25 23.85
C PRO A 123 3.35 1.49 25.18
N GLY A 124 2.61 2.03 26.14
CA GLY A 124 2.47 1.44 27.48
C GLY A 124 1.36 0.40 27.63
N SER A 125 0.45 0.29 26.67
CA SER A 125 -0.67 -0.66 26.75
C SER A 125 -0.27 -2.07 26.33
N ALA A 126 -0.72 -3.08 27.07
CA ALA A 126 -0.73 -4.45 26.56
C ALA A 126 -1.80 -4.59 25.47
N VAL A 127 -1.58 -5.44 24.48
CA VAL A 127 -2.55 -5.69 23.43
C VAL A 127 -3.14 -7.08 23.60
N ASP A 128 -4.47 -7.14 23.63
CA ASP A 128 -5.22 -8.38 23.71
C ASP A 128 -5.08 -9.16 22.39
N GLY A 129 -4.40 -10.31 22.45
CA GLY A 129 -4.15 -11.18 21.29
C GLY A 129 -5.42 -11.76 20.69
N ASP A 130 -6.46 -12.02 21.49
CA ASP A 130 -7.72 -12.58 20.99
C ASP A 130 -8.51 -11.53 20.21
N LYS A 131 -8.55 -10.28 20.70
CA LYS A 131 -9.13 -9.15 19.96
C LYS A 131 -8.40 -8.92 18.64
N ILE A 132 -7.08 -9.05 18.63
CA ILE A 132 -6.27 -8.93 17.41
C ILE A 132 -6.59 -10.03 16.41
N ARG A 133 -6.63 -11.29 16.84
CA ARG A 133 -6.91 -12.42 15.93
C ARG A 133 -8.26 -12.24 15.23
N MET A 134 -9.27 -11.77 15.94
CA MET A 134 -10.60 -11.50 15.37
C MET A 134 -10.64 -10.28 14.44
N LEU A 135 -9.78 -9.28 14.67
CA LEU A 135 -9.82 -7.98 13.98
C LEU A 135 -8.50 -7.67 13.27
N SER A 136 -7.78 -8.70 12.82
CA SER A 136 -6.38 -8.61 12.39
C SER A 136 -6.18 -7.61 11.25
N LEU A 137 -6.86 -7.83 10.12
CA LEU A 137 -6.81 -6.94 8.97
C LEU A 137 -7.45 -5.56 9.25
N ALA A 138 -8.53 -5.55 10.05
CA ALA A 138 -9.21 -4.33 10.43
C ALA A 138 -8.31 -3.40 11.27
N SER A 139 -7.56 -3.97 12.21
CA SER A 139 -6.67 -3.22 13.11
C SER A 139 -5.47 -2.62 12.37
N LEU A 140 -4.88 -3.34 11.40
CA LEU A 140 -3.89 -2.76 10.49
C LEU A 140 -4.46 -1.59 9.69
N SER A 141 -5.65 -1.77 9.11
CA SER A 141 -6.29 -0.72 8.31
C SER A 141 -6.62 0.54 9.13
N ALA A 142 -6.83 0.39 10.44
CA ALA A 142 -7.06 1.47 11.39
C ALA A 142 -5.86 2.42 11.51
N LEU A 143 -4.64 1.90 11.32
CA LEU A 143 -3.42 2.67 11.36
C LEU A 143 -3.25 3.59 10.14
N SER A 144 -4.11 3.47 9.12
CA SER A 144 -3.97 4.21 7.86
C SER A 144 -3.83 5.73 8.00
N PRO A 145 -4.49 6.45 8.93
CA PRO A 145 -4.26 7.88 9.10
C PRO A 145 -2.85 8.19 9.63
N ALA A 146 -2.36 7.41 10.60
CA ALA A 146 -1.02 7.56 11.13
C ALA A 146 0.05 7.18 10.09
N ILE A 147 -0.19 6.11 9.33
CA ILE A 147 0.63 5.71 8.20
C ILE A 147 0.69 6.82 7.16
N TRP A 148 -0.43 7.44 6.80
CA TRP A 148 -0.45 8.53 5.82
C TRP A 148 0.43 9.70 6.25
N GLN A 149 0.33 10.13 7.50
CA GLN A 149 1.20 11.19 8.05
C GLN A 149 2.67 10.76 8.00
N ALA A 150 2.97 9.52 8.41
CA ALA A 150 4.34 9.00 8.38
C ALA A 150 4.91 8.86 6.96
N VAL A 151 4.10 8.46 5.97
CA VAL A 151 4.50 8.27 4.57
C VAL A 151 4.63 9.60 3.82
N LEU A 152 3.70 10.55 4.03
CA LEU A 152 3.83 11.91 3.46
C LEU A 152 5.08 12.61 3.94
N LEU A 153 5.40 12.42 5.21
CA LEU A 153 6.51 13.06 5.90
C LEU A 153 7.75 12.15 5.89
N ALA A 154 7.68 11.01 5.20
CA ALA A 154 8.82 10.15 4.94
C ALA A 154 9.80 10.99 4.12
N PRO A 155 11.01 11.21 4.62
CA PRO A 155 11.90 12.18 4.03
C PRO A 155 12.25 11.77 2.61
N ALA A 156 12.19 12.72 1.67
CA ALA A 156 13.09 12.64 0.52
C ALA A 156 14.52 12.42 1.07
N PRO A 157 15.40 11.66 0.41
CA PRO A 157 16.69 11.20 0.96
C PRO A 157 17.65 12.30 1.46
N SER A 158 17.26 13.58 1.38
CA SER A 158 17.98 14.77 1.82
C SER A 158 17.28 15.63 2.90
N GLN A 159 16.04 15.35 3.33
CA GLN A 159 15.30 16.25 4.24
C GLN A 159 15.04 15.65 5.64
N ILE A 160 15.24 16.45 6.69
CA ILE A 160 14.92 16.07 8.07
C ILE A 160 13.44 16.40 8.30
N SER A 161 12.62 15.38 8.50
CA SER A 161 11.18 15.53 8.72
C SER A 161 10.88 16.14 10.10
N ARG A 162 10.04 17.19 10.15
CA ARG A 162 9.61 17.89 11.38
C ARG A 162 8.22 17.44 11.87
N SER A 163 7.74 16.28 11.43
CA SER A 163 6.44 15.75 11.88
C SER A 163 6.46 15.41 13.38
N PRO A 164 5.41 15.75 14.16
CA PRO A 164 5.24 15.21 15.50
C PRO A 164 4.96 13.69 15.47
N TRP A 165 4.40 13.19 14.37
CA TRP A 165 4.23 11.77 14.11
C TRP A 165 5.50 11.20 13.49
N LYS A 166 6.31 10.58 14.33
CA LYS A 166 7.50 9.82 13.89
C LYS A 166 7.05 8.48 13.33
N SER A 167 7.66 8.06 12.21
CA SER A 167 7.52 6.70 11.67
C SER A 167 7.73 5.64 12.76
N ASP A 168 8.60 5.94 13.74
CA ASP A 168 8.88 5.11 14.91
C ASP A 168 7.63 4.69 15.69
N PHE A 169 6.62 5.55 15.81
CA PHE A 169 5.36 5.19 16.50
C PHE A 169 4.52 4.19 15.69
N VAL A 170 4.47 4.37 14.36
CA VAL A 170 3.77 3.44 13.47
C VAL A 170 4.51 2.11 13.45
N GLU A 171 5.83 2.12 13.39
CA GLU A 171 6.67 0.92 13.48
C GLU A 171 6.45 0.20 14.81
N LEU A 172 6.41 0.91 15.93
CA LEU A 172 6.11 0.33 17.22
C LEU A 172 4.71 -0.31 17.25
N ALA A 173 3.70 0.39 16.74
CA ALA A 173 2.33 -0.14 16.62
C ALA A 173 2.28 -1.44 15.79
N LEU A 174 2.99 -1.46 14.65
CA LEU A 174 3.11 -2.64 13.80
C LEU A 174 3.85 -3.78 14.53
N HIS A 175 4.92 -3.49 15.25
CA HIS A 175 5.64 -4.48 16.06
C HIS A 175 4.75 -5.09 17.15
N LYS A 176 3.94 -4.28 17.82
CA LYS A 176 2.98 -4.75 18.82
C LYS A 176 1.92 -5.64 18.18
N TRP A 177 1.37 -5.19 17.04
CA TRP A 177 0.43 -5.96 16.25
C TRP A 177 1.02 -7.32 15.83
N LEU A 178 2.27 -7.36 15.37
CA LEU A 178 2.91 -8.62 14.98
C LEU A 178 3.08 -9.55 16.18
N ARG A 179 3.61 -9.04 17.30
CA ARG A 179 3.89 -9.83 18.52
C ARG A 179 2.65 -10.43 19.17
N SER A 180 1.50 -9.79 19.01
CA SER A 180 0.24 -10.28 19.54
C SER A 180 -0.35 -11.46 18.78
N HIS A 181 0.17 -11.75 17.57
CA HIS A 181 -0.15 -12.97 16.85
C HIS A 181 0.89 -14.03 17.20
N HIS A 182 0.53 -14.97 18.06
CA HIS A 182 1.33 -16.15 18.41
C HIS A 182 1.39 -17.14 17.23
N ASP A 183 2.02 -16.72 16.13
CA ASP A 183 2.25 -17.43 14.85
C ASP A 183 1.06 -17.58 13.88
N ASP A 184 -0.18 -17.54 14.38
CA ASP A 184 -1.39 -17.65 13.55
C ASP A 184 -1.81 -16.29 12.97
N ILE A 185 -1.18 -15.89 11.86
CA ILE A 185 -1.52 -14.66 11.14
C ILE A 185 -2.17 -15.01 9.81
N GLU A 186 -3.36 -14.46 9.58
CA GLU A 186 -4.03 -14.50 8.28
C GLU A 186 -3.06 -14.01 7.15
N PRO A 187 -2.87 -14.78 6.07
CA PRO A 187 -1.89 -14.43 5.02
C PRO A 187 -2.07 -13.02 4.45
N GLY A 188 -3.31 -12.58 4.25
CA GLY A 188 -3.60 -11.24 3.76
C GLY A 188 -3.19 -10.13 4.73
N ALA A 189 -3.44 -10.32 6.02
CA ALA A 189 -2.98 -9.39 7.04
C ALA A 189 -1.45 -9.33 7.12
N ARG A 190 -0.78 -10.48 6.97
CA ARG A 190 0.69 -10.56 6.90
C ARG A 190 1.26 -9.83 5.67
N VAL A 191 0.65 -10.00 4.50
CA VAL A 191 1.03 -9.27 3.28
C VAL A 191 0.85 -7.76 3.48
N LEU A 192 -0.29 -7.33 4.04
CA LEU A 192 -0.55 -5.92 4.31
C LEU A 192 0.45 -5.34 5.32
N TYR A 193 0.79 -6.09 6.38
CA TYR A 193 1.81 -5.71 7.36
C TYR A 193 3.16 -5.41 6.69
N HIS A 194 3.66 -6.31 5.85
CA HIS A 194 4.94 -6.12 5.15
C HIS A 194 4.87 -4.96 4.15
N LEU A 195 3.75 -4.81 3.46
CA LEU A 195 3.53 -3.69 2.54
C LEU A 195 3.54 -2.33 3.26
N ILE A 196 2.89 -2.23 4.43
CA ILE A 196 2.93 -1.00 5.25
C ILE A 196 4.38 -0.71 5.66
N ASN A 197 5.13 -1.73 6.12
CA ASN A 197 6.54 -1.56 6.47
C ASN A 197 7.37 -1.05 5.29
N ILE A 198 7.18 -1.60 4.08
CA ILE A 198 7.83 -1.09 2.86
C ILE A 198 7.46 0.38 2.63
N ALA A 199 6.17 0.73 2.68
CA ALA A 199 5.69 2.08 2.43
C ALA A 199 6.24 3.11 3.44
N LEU A 200 6.50 2.70 4.68
CA LEU A 200 7.15 3.54 5.70
C LEU A 200 8.63 3.80 5.40
N LYS A 201 9.31 2.87 4.72
CA LYS A 201 10.76 2.98 4.46
C LYS A 201 11.10 3.69 3.16
N ILE A 202 10.22 3.62 2.17
CA ILE A 202 10.45 4.17 0.85
C ILE A 202 9.15 4.61 0.21
N ASN A 203 9.18 5.75 -0.48
CA ASN A 203 8.05 6.25 -1.23
C ASN A 203 7.80 5.37 -2.49
N PRO A 204 6.66 4.65 -2.59
CA PRO A 204 6.35 3.82 -3.76
C PRO A 204 6.42 4.53 -5.13
N ALA A 205 6.13 5.82 -5.21
CA ALA A 205 6.20 6.60 -6.44
C ALA A 205 7.66 6.81 -6.88
N VAL A 206 8.59 7.00 -5.93
CA VAL A 206 10.03 7.10 -6.20
C VAL A 206 10.54 5.78 -6.78
N LEU A 207 10.17 4.63 -6.18
CA LEU A 207 10.52 3.31 -6.71
C LEU A 207 9.98 3.09 -8.12
N ARG A 208 8.70 3.40 -8.35
CA ARG A 208 8.09 3.24 -9.66
C ARG A 208 8.76 4.13 -10.70
N SER A 209 8.98 5.41 -10.39
CA SER A 209 9.64 6.35 -11.29
C SER A 209 11.06 5.90 -11.60
N PHE A 210 11.79 5.35 -10.63
CA PHE A 210 13.11 4.77 -10.87
C PHE A 210 13.04 3.56 -11.80
N ALA A 211 12.20 2.56 -11.48
CA ALA A 211 12.14 1.31 -12.24
C ALA A 211 11.64 1.46 -13.69
N HIS A 212 10.80 2.46 -13.95
CA HIS A 212 10.29 2.76 -15.31
C HIS A 212 11.06 3.88 -16.01
N SER A 213 12.08 4.44 -15.38
CA SER A 213 12.93 5.43 -16.01
C SER A 213 13.86 4.76 -17.02
N PRO A 214 14.02 5.30 -18.24
CA PRO A 214 15.02 4.79 -19.20
C PRO A 214 16.44 4.84 -18.63
N VAL A 215 16.68 5.66 -17.61
CA VAL A 215 17.97 5.81 -16.93
C VAL A 215 18.33 4.61 -16.05
N ALA A 216 17.36 3.86 -15.54
CA ALA A 216 17.68 2.67 -14.74
C ALA A 216 18.38 1.58 -15.57
N ASN A 217 18.25 1.65 -16.91
CA ASN A 217 18.85 0.70 -17.85
C ASN A 217 20.20 1.20 -18.40
N THR A 218 20.49 2.49 -18.30
CA THR A 218 21.74 3.10 -18.72
C THR A 218 22.59 3.48 -17.51
N VAL A 219 22.91 2.48 -16.68
CA VAL A 219 23.94 2.60 -15.63
C VAL A 219 25.30 2.78 -16.33
N GLY A 220 25.59 4.01 -16.75
CA GLY A 220 26.80 4.37 -17.51
C GLY A 220 26.66 5.60 -18.40
N SER A 221 25.44 6.03 -18.78
CA SER A 221 25.25 7.20 -19.66
C SER A 221 24.82 8.43 -18.86
N LEU A 222 25.81 9.13 -18.29
CA LEU A 222 25.68 10.44 -17.67
C LEU A 222 25.12 11.46 -18.67
N ALA A 223 23.94 12.02 -18.42
CA ALA A 223 23.49 13.17 -19.23
C ALA A 223 22.62 14.21 -18.49
N ALA A 224 22.21 14.01 -17.24
CA ALA A 224 21.48 15.04 -16.51
C ALA A 224 21.83 15.07 -15.01
N PRO A 225 22.25 16.23 -14.46
CA PRO A 225 22.65 16.35 -13.05
C PRO A 225 21.51 16.03 -12.06
N ASP A 226 20.25 16.29 -12.43
CA ASP A 226 19.08 15.97 -11.60
C ASP A 226 18.89 14.45 -11.43
N VAL A 227 19.25 13.68 -12.45
CA VAL A 227 19.13 12.23 -12.47
C VAL A 227 20.22 11.58 -11.61
N GLU A 228 21.44 12.14 -11.61
CA GLU A 228 22.55 11.65 -10.80
C GLU A 228 22.31 11.88 -9.30
N CYS A 229 21.72 13.02 -8.93
CA CYS A 229 21.31 13.29 -7.55
C CYS A 229 20.23 12.29 -7.07
N PHE A 230 19.24 12.02 -7.92
CA PHE A 230 18.19 11.05 -7.62
C PHE A 230 18.75 9.62 -7.46
N GLN A 231 19.61 9.19 -8.39
CA GLN A 231 20.26 7.88 -8.35
C GLN A 231 21.16 7.72 -7.13
N SER A 232 22.01 8.70 -6.83
CA SER A 232 22.89 8.66 -5.67
C SER A 232 22.11 8.57 -4.35
N GLY A 233 20.95 9.24 -4.27
CA GLY A 233 20.02 9.13 -3.14
C GLY A 233 19.49 7.71 -2.96
N ILE A 234 19.00 7.08 -4.03
CA ILE A 234 18.50 5.69 -4.01
C ILE A 234 19.63 4.70 -3.67
N VAL A 235 20.82 4.87 -4.26
CA VAL A 235 21.99 4.04 -4.00
C VAL A 235 22.38 4.10 -2.52
N LYS A 236 22.49 5.31 -1.97
CA LYS A 236 22.81 5.53 -0.56
C LYS A 236 21.74 4.91 0.35
N TRP A 237 20.46 5.02 -0.02
CA TRP A 237 19.36 4.46 0.75
C TRP A 237 19.40 2.91 0.79
N PHE A 238 19.61 2.25 -0.36
CA PHE A 238 19.71 0.78 -0.43
C PHE A 238 20.92 0.21 0.33
N ARG A 239 22.00 0.99 0.42
CA ARG A 239 23.18 0.65 1.25
C ARG A 239 22.96 0.89 2.74
N GLY A 240 21.93 1.64 3.12
CA GLY A 240 21.61 1.95 4.50
C GLY A 240 20.72 0.90 5.19
N ARG A 241 20.49 1.09 6.50
CA ARG A 241 19.63 0.22 7.32
C ARG A 241 18.18 0.16 6.81
N GLN A 242 17.64 1.29 6.34
CA GLN A 242 16.26 1.34 5.82
C GLN A 242 16.10 0.53 4.55
N GLY A 243 17.09 0.57 3.65
CA GLY A 243 17.13 -0.28 2.46
C GLY A 243 17.15 -1.76 2.79
N ALA A 244 17.99 -2.18 3.74
CA ALA A 244 18.04 -3.57 4.22
C ALA A 244 16.70 -4.02 4.83
N SER A 245 16.08 -3.19 5.66
CA SER A 245 14.78 -3.48 6.27
C SER A 245 13.66 -3.59 5.24
N ALA A 246 13.61 -2.70 4.25
CA ALA A 246 12.62 -2.79 3.17
C ALA A 246 12.82 -4.03 2.30
N THR A 247 14.09 -4.42 2.04
CA THR A 247 14.44 -5.63 1.30
C THR A 247 13.92 -6.87 2.03
N TRP A 248 14.22 -6.99 3.32
CA TRP A 248 13.75 -8.10 4.15
C TRP A 248 12.22 -8.19 4.13
N ASN A 249 11.51 -7.08 4.30
CA ASN A 249 10.05 -7.08 4.22
C ASN A 249 9.53 -7.49 2.83
N ALA A 250 10.21 -7.09 1.76
CA ALA A 250 9.85 -7.48 0.40
C ALA A 250 10.06 -8.99 0.17
N GLU A 251 11.13 -9.58 0.69
CA GLU A 251 11.37 -11.03 0.64
C GLU A 251 10.27 -11.79 1.38
N GLN A 252 9.99 -11.41 2.63
CA GLN A 252 8.94 -12.05 3.44
C GLN A 252 7.56 -11.93 2.78
N LEU A 253 7.27 -10.78 2.15
CA LEU A 253 6.02 -10.56 1.42
C LEU A 253 5.89 -11.51 0.23
N MET A 254 6.95 -11.67 -0.56
CA MET A 254 6.97 -12.59 -1.70
C MET A 254 6.77 -14.04 -1.25
N ASP A 255 7.44 -14.46 -0.18
CA ASP A 255 7.28 -15.80 0.41
C ASP A 255 5.83 -16.03 0.88
N CYS A 256 5.22 -15.03 1.52
CA CYS A 256 3.82 -15.09 1.95
C CYS A 256 2.85 -15.20 0.77
N ALA A 257 3.08 -14.43 -0.30
CA ALA A 257 2.22 -14.43 -1.48
C ALA A 257 2.32 -15.76 -2.25
N GLU A 258 3.51 -16.35 -2.34
CA GLU A 258 3.73 -17.67 -2.95
C GLU A 258 3.08 -18.80 -2.15
N ALA A 259 3.23 -18.78 -0.82
CA ALA A 259 2.58 -19.75 0.06
C ALA A 259 1.05 -19.70 -0.10
N ALA A 260 0.48 -18.49 -0.19
CA ALA A 260 -0.94 -18.30 -0.44
C ALA A 260 -1.37 -18.86 -1.82
N GLY A 261 -0.57 -18.66 -2.87
CA GLY A 261 -0.86 -19.20 -4.20
C GLY A 261 -0.87 -20.74 -4.25
N LYS A 262 0.09 -21.40 -3.59
CA LYS A 262 0.20 -22.88 -3.56
C LYS A 262 -0.99 -23.56 -2.88
N LEU A 263 -1.60 -22.92 -1.88
CA LEU A 263 -2.81 -23.41 -1.23
C LEU A 263 -3.98 -23.51 -2.22
N LYS A 264 -4.09 -22.56 -3.16
CA LYS A 264 -5.17 -22.54 -4.16
C LYS A 264 -5.08 -23.74 -5.12
N SER A 265 -3.88 -24.05 -5.61
CA SER A 265 -3.67 -25.15 -6.56
C SER A 265 -3.88 -26.54 -5.96
N GLY A 266 -3.70 -26.70 -4.63
CA GLY A 266 -3.95 -27.98 -3.95
C GLY A 266 -5.43 -28.28 -3.73
N ILE A 267 -6.24 -27.24 -3.49
CA ILE A 267 -7.67 -27.39 -3.15
C ILE A 267 -8.52 -27.73 -4.39
N GLU A 268 -8.13 -27.27 -5.58
CA GLU A 268 -8.83 -27.60 -6.83
C GLU A 268 -8.78 -29.10 -7.19
N SER A 269 -7.91 -29.90 -6.55
CA SER A 269 -7.80 -31.34 -6.78
C SER A 269 -8.72 -32.22 -5.92
N ASP A 270 -9.30 -31.71 -4.81
CA ASP A 270 -10.15 -32.46 -3.85
C ASP A 270 -11.50 -31.75 -3.55
N SER A 271 -12.05 -31.10 -4.59
CA SER A 271 -12.92 -29.92 -4.52
C SER A 271 -14.35 -30.05 -3.93
N ASN A 272 -14.68 -31.02 -3.07
CA ASN A 272 -16.00 -31.02 -2.40
C ASN A 272 -15.99 -31.17 -0.86
N ALA A 273 -14.95 -31.76 -0.27
CA ALA A 273 -14.91 -32.00 1.18
C ALA A 273 -14.21 -30.87 1.97
N VAL A 274 -13.29 -30.15 1.34
CA VAL A 274 -12.49 -29.11 2.02
C VAL A 274 -13.23 -27.77 2.07
N TRP A 275 -14.01 -27.44 1.04
CA TRP A 275 -14.82 -26.22 1.02
C TRP A 275 -15.88 -26.21 2.13
N THR A 276 -16.48 -27.35 2.44
CA THR A 276 -17.43 -27.51 3.56
C THR A 276 -16.76 -27.41 4.94
N ALA A 277 -15.51 -27.87 5.09
CA ALA A 277 -14.74 -27.72 6.33
C ALA A 277 -14.31 -26.25 6.58
N ILE A 278 -14.00 -25.50 5.52
CA ILE A 278 -13.68 -24.07 5.60
C ILE A 278 -14.95 -23.22 5.81
N GLU A 279 -16.08 -23.60 5.22
CA GLU A 279 -17.38 -22.93 5.41
C GLU A 279 -17.98 -23.13 6.82
N HIS A 280 -17.69 -24.25 7.49
CA HIS A 280 -18.17 -24.51 8.84
C HIS A 280 -17.35 -23.87 9.97
N SER A 281 -16.20 -23.24 9.66
CA SER A 281 -15.56 -22.27 10.56
C SER A 281 -16.26 -20.91 10.42
N ALA A 282 -17.43 -20.81 11.06
CA ALA A 282 -18.46 -19.79 10.89
C ALA A 282 -18.07 -18.35 11.35
N ALA A 283 -17.04 -17.75 10.73
CA ALA A 283 -16.75 -16.32 10.88
C ALA A 283 -16.17 -15.60 9.63
N SER A 284 -15.80 -16.28 8.55
CA SER A 284 -15.44 -15.59 7.30
C SER A 284 -15.71 -16.43 6.05
N PRO A 285 -16.87 -16.23 5.40
CA PRO A 285 -17.17 -16.91 4.15
C PRO A 285 -16.25 -16.34 3.05
N GLY A 286 -15.38 -17.18 2.50
CA GLY A 286 -14.75 -16.94 1.20
C GLY A 286 -13.80 -15.74 1.13
N ILE A 287 -12.93 -15.53 2.14
CA ILE A 287 -11.70 -14.72 1.95
C ILE A 287 -10.74 -15.55 1.09
N GLY A 288 -11.14 -15.78 -0.16
CA GLY A 288 -10.22 -16.18 -1.20
C GLY A 288 -9.17 -15.10 -1.35
N ILE A 289 -8.03 -15.49 -1.88
CA ILE A 289 -6.83 -14.71 -2.23
C ILE A 289 -7.12 -13.48 -3.15
N ASN A 290 -8.39 -13.11 -3.34
CA ASN A 290 -8.90 -11.89 -3.96
C ASN A 290 -8.75 -10.64 -3.06
N MET A 291 -7.73 -10.63 -2.19
CA MET A 291 -7.40 -9.43 -1.46
C MET A 291 -6.78 -8.43 -2.44
N VAL A 292 -7.55 -7.37 -2.73
CA VAL A 292 -7.22 -6.34 -3.74
C VAL A 292 -5.83 -5.73 -3.55
N HIS A 293 -5.27 -5.76 -2.33
CA HIS A 293 -3.92 -5.27 -2.07
C HIS A 293 -2.80 -6.23 -2.47
N VAL A 294 -3.03 -7.54 -2.52
CA VAL A 294 -1.97 -8.53 -2.77
C VAL A 294 -1.26 -8.28 -4.11
N PRO A 295 -1.96 -8.05 -5.24
CA PRO A 295 -1.29 -7.72 -6.50
C PRO A 295 -0.36 -6.50 -6.39
N TYR A 296 -0.81 -5.45 -5.72
CA TYR A 296 0.03 -4.27 -5.53
C TYR A 296 1.21 -4.52 -4.58
N ALA A 297 0.98 -5.31 -3.54
CA ALA A 297 2.01 -5.70 -2.59
C ALA A 297 3.14 -6.47 -3.27
N VAL A 298 2.79 -7.47 -4.09
CA VAL A 298 3.72 -8.25 -4.92
C VAL A 298 4.46 -7.34 -5.90
N TYR A 299 3.74 -6.43 -6.57
CA TYR A 299 4.35 -5.46 -7.48
C TYR A 299 5.41 -4.60 -6.78
N TYR A 300 5.08 -3.99 -5.64
CA TYR A 300 6.02 -3.13 -4.91
C TYR A 300 7.17 -3.91 -4.28
N ALA A 301 6.93 -5.10 -3.73
CA ALA A 301 7.99 -5.97 -3.25
C ALA A 301 8.97 -6.33 -4.38
N THR A 302 8.44 -6.68 -5.57
CA THR A 302 9.25 -6.95 -6.76
C THR A 302 10.11 -5.74 -7.13
N LEU A 303 9.54 -4.53 -7.13
CA LEU A 303 10.31 -3.31 -7.40
C LEU A 303 11.44 -3.08 -6.37
N VAL A 304 11.18 -3.30 -5.08
CA VAL A 304 12.21 -3.15 -4.04
C VAL A 304 13.38 -4.12 -4.28
N LEU A 305 13.08 -5.39 -4.52
CA LEU A 305 14.10 -6.44 -4.76
C LEU A 305 14.89 -6.17 -6.05
N TRP A 306 14.18 -5.85 -7.13
CA TRP A 306 14.81 -5.51 -8.41
C TRP A 306 15.70 -4.26 -8.31
N CYS A 307 15.20 -3.19 -7.69
CA CYS A 307 15.97 -1.96 -7.51
C CYS A 307 17.22 -2.19 -6.68
N ARG A 308 17.14 -3.01 -5.62
CA ARG A 308 18.30 -3.41 -4.84
C ARG A 308 19.33 -4.12 -5.71
N ALA A 309 18.90 -5.14 -6.46
CA ALA A 309 19.80 -5.89 -7.35
C ALA A 309 20.43 -4.98 -8.41
N ALA A 310 19.67 -4.04 -8.98
CA ALA A 310 20.19 -3.08 -9.95
C ALA A 310 21.23 -2.11 -9.37
N VAL A 311 21.06 -1.71 -8.11
CA VAL A 311 21.91 -0.74 -7.43
C VAL A 311 23.17 -1.37 -6.83
N LEU A 312 23.04 -2.55 -6.21
CA LEU A 312 24.13 -3.20 -5.47
C LEU A 312 24.87 -4.21 -6.34
N ASP A 313 24.17 -4.90 -7.23
CA ASP A 313 24.69 -5.97 -8.08
C ASP A 313 24.54 -5.61 -9.56
N ALA A 314 24.93 -4.39 -9.94
CA ALA A 314 24.71 -3.85 -11.30
C ALA A 314 25.18 -4.77 -12.43
N ARG A 315 26.22 -5.59 -12.19
CA ARG A 315 26.77 -6.55 -13.16
C ARG A 315 25.98 -7.86 -13.27
N ASN A 316 25.10 -8.15 -12.31
CA ASN A 316 24.34 -9.40 -12.24
C ASN A 316 22.95 -9.25 -12.89
N ALA A 317 22.93 -9.24 -14.22
CA ALA A 317 21.69 -9.20 -14.99
C ALA A 317 20.72 -10.35 -14.65
N ARG A 318 21.26 -11.53 -14.30
CA ARG A 318 20.45 -12.69 -13.91
C ARG A 318 19.69 -12.47 -12.62
N SER A 319 20.31 -11.86 -11.61
CA SER A 319 19.64 -11.55 -10.33
C SER A 319 18.48 -10.58 -10.51
N LYS A 320 18.70 -9.49 -11.25
CA LYS A 320 17.65 -8.53 -11.62
C LYS A 320 16.47 -9.24 -12.30
N GLN A 321 16.76 -10.02 -13.35
CA GLN A 321 15.72 -10.73 -14.09
C GLN A 321 14.98 -11.76 -13.22
N ALA A 322 15.68 -12.46 -12.32
CA ALA A 322 15.07 -13.45 -11.44
C ALA A 322 13.97 -12.84 -10.55
N HIS A 323 14.19 -11.63 -10.01
CA HIS A 323 13.18 -10.94 -9.21
C HIS A 323 11.95 -10.53 -10.04
N LEU A 324 12.14 -10.03 -11.27
CA LEU A 324 11.03 -9.70 -12.17
C LEU A 324 10.22 -10.94 -12.54
N THR A 325 10.90 -12.02 -12.95
CA THR A 325 10.27 -13.29 -13.30
C THR A 325 9.51 -13.88 -12.11
N ARG A 326 10.08 -13.83 -10.90
CA ARG A 326 9.42 -14.27 -9.66
C ARG A 326 8.14 -13.46 -9.41
N GLY A 327 8.21 -12.12 -9.48
CA GLY A 327 7.05 -11.25 -9.31
C GLY A 327 5.95 -11.51 -10.33
N MET A 328 6.31 -11.65 -11.61
CA MET A 328 5.37 -11.97 -12.67
C MET A 328 4.68 -13.32 -12.46
N TYR A 329 5.44 -14.35 -12.06
CA TYR A 329 4.90 -15.68 -11.75
C TYR A 329 3.86 -15.63 -10.62
N VAL A 330 4.15 -14.89 -9.55
CA VAL A 330 3.18 -14.73 -8.45
C VAL A 330 1.94 -13.99 -8.92
N LEU A 331 2.09 -12.92 -9.71
CA LEU A 331 0.95 -12.13 -10.21
C LEU A 331 0.08 -12.91 -11.19
N SER A 332 0.64 -13.74 -12.06
CA SER A 332 -0.13 -14.54 -13.02
C SER A 332 -0.97 -15.63 -12.34
N GLY A 333 -0.56 -16.07 -11.14
CA GLY A 333 -1.35 -16.95 -10.29
C GLY A 333 -2.53 -16.26 -9.59
N LEU A 334 -2.61 -14.93 -9.60
CA LEU A 334 -3.72 -14.18 -9.01
C LEU A 334 -4.81 -13.96 -10.06
N ASP A 335 -6.01 -14.49 -9.79
CA ASP A 335 -7.19 -14.36 -10.66
C ASP A 335 -7.86 -12.97 -10.53
N LEU A 336 -7.09 -11.91 -10.76
CA LEU A 336 -7.52 -10.53 -10.63
C LEU A 336 -7.04 -9.73 -11.84
N ARG A 337 -7.95 -9.00 -12.51
CA ARG A 337 -7.62 -8.14 -13.66
C ARG A 337 -6.47 -7.17 -13.39
N ILE A 338 -6.38 -6.65 -12.15
CA ILE A 338 -5.29 -5.75 -11.75
C ILE A 338 -3.93 -6.46 -11.69
N ALA A 339 -3.89 -7.75 -11.32
CA ALA A 339 -2.66 -8.52 -11.31
C ALA A 339 -2.08 -8.65 -12.72
N SER A 340 -2.89 -8.96 -13.73
CA SER A 340 -2.46 -9.02 -15.13
C SER A 340 -2.02 -7.66 -15.69
N LEU A 341 -2.52 -6.54 -15.15
CA LEU A 341 -2.04 -5.19 -15.51
C LEU A 341 -0.66 -4.93 -14.90
N LEU A 342 -0.47 -5.29 -13.63
CA LEU A 342 0.80 -5.13 -12.90
C LEU A 342 1.89 -6.06 -13.42
N GLU A 343 1.53 -7.29 -13.80
CA GLU A 343 2.43 -8.25 -14.44
C GLU A 343 2.97 -7.68 -15.75
N ARG A 344 2.09 -7.15 -16.61
CA ARG A 344 2.50 -6.46 -17.84
C ARG A 344 3.33 -5.21 -17.57
N ALA A 345 3.09 -4.52 -16.45
CA ALA A 345 3.95 -3.40 -16.05
C ALA A 345 5.35 -3.88 -15.65
N LEU A 346 5.48 -5.00 -14.93
CA LEU A 346 6.77 -5.62 -14.62
C LEU A 346 7.50 -6.08 -15.89
N GLY A 347 6.78 -6.70 -16.84
CA GLY A 347 7.37 -7.16 -18.11
C GLY A 347 7.89 -6.03 -19.02
N ARG A 348 7.59 -4.76 -18.72
CA ARG A 348 8.15 -3.59 -19.42
C ARG A 348 9.44 -3.07 -18.79
N ILE A 349 9.77 -3.49 -17.57
CA ILE A 349 11.03 -3.16 -16.93
C ILE A 349 12.10 -4.02 -17.60
N GLN A 350 13.05 -3.38 -18.28
CA GLN A 350 14.16 -4.09 -18.93
C GLN A 350 15.19 -4.47 -17.85
N ALA A 351 15.75 -5.68 -17.94
CA ALA A 351 16.75 -6.18 -17.00
C ALA A 351 18.19 -5.80 -17.37
#